data_AF-A0A3S5DG53-F1
#
_entry.id   AF-A0A3S5DG53-F1
#
_cell.length_a   1.000
_cell.length_b   1.000
_cell.length_c   1.000
_cell.angle_alpha   90.00
_cell.angle_beta   90.00
_cell.angle_gamma   90.00
#
_symmetry.space_group_name_H-M   'P 1'
#
loop_
_entity.id
_entity.type
_entity.pdbx_description
1 polymer ?
#
loop_
_entity_poly.entity_id
_entity_poly.type
_entity_poly.pdbx_seq_one_letter_code
_entity_poly.pdbx_strand_id
1 'polypeptide(L)'
;MKSYYLVFFLPLLIVKYSTANTVEPFHEPEESVNSQFYLPPPPGNDDPAFRYDKDAYFRGYAMKDSPRWKQAAIDADVSVENIARIFSPVIGVKINKHDTPETWKMLQNLLTMGGYYATASAKKYYMRTRPFVLFKHSTCRPQDEDALRKNGSYPSGHTAYGTLLA
;
A
#
# COMPACT_ATOMS: atom_id res chain seq x y z
N MET A 1 -53.67 -41.38 -29.31
CA MET A 1 -53.87 -40.15 -28.51
C MET A 1 -52.50 -39.48 -28.38
N LYS A 2 -52.30 -38.32 -29.00
CA LYS A 2 -51.01 -37.59 -28.96
C LYS A 2 -51.01 -36.67 -27.74
N SER A 3 -50.11 -36.92 -26.80
CA SER A 3 -49.86 -36.02 -25.66
C SER A 3 -48.81 -34.99 -26.08
N TYR A 4 -49.13 -33.71 -25.93
CA TYR A 4 -48.16 -32.62 -26.07
C TYR A 4 -47.82 -32.09 -24.69
N TYR A 5 -46.53 -32.05 -24.36
CA TYR A 5 -46.04 -31.43 -23.13
C TYR A 5 -45.66 -29.99 -23.43
N LEU A 6 -46.28 -29.03 -22.72
CA LEU A 6 -45.86 -27.64 -22.72
C LEU A 6 -44.69 -27.50 -21.73
N VAL A 7 -43.49 -27.24 -22.24
CA VAL A 7 -42.32 -26.91 -21.41
C VAL A 7 -42.27 -25.40 -21.25
N PHE A 8 -42.60 -24.89 -20.06
CA PHE A 8 -42.36 -23.50 -19.70
C PHE A 8 -40.88 -23.34 -19.33
N PHE A 9 -40.11 -22.66 -20.19
CA PHE A 9 -38.79 -22.15 -19.83
C PHE A 9 -38.97 -20.86 -19.01
N LEU A 10 -38.81 -20.95 -17.70
CA LEU A 10 -38.61 -19.78 -16.84
C LEU A 10 -37.16 -19.30 -17.04
N PRO A 11 -36.89 -18.07 -17.48
CA PRO A 11 -35.53 -17.56 -17.51
C PRO A 11 -35.04 -17.38 -16.08
N LEU A 12 -33.98 -18.09 -15.69
CA LEU A 12 -33.23 -17.79 -14.48
C LEU A 12 -32.63 -16.39 -14.63
N LEU A 13 -33.24 -15.40 -13.97
CA LEU A 13 -32.61 -14.11 -13.70
C LEU A 13 -31.48 -14.35 -12.68
N ILE A 14 -30.26 -14.49 -13.19
CA ILE A 14 -29.06 -14.43 -12.35
C ILE A 14 -28.89 -12.97 -11.94
N VAL A 15 -29.48 -12.58 -10.82
CA VAL A 15 -29.16 -11.33 -10.15
C VAL A 15 -27.74 -11.47 -9.61
N LYS A 16 -26.77 -10.80 -10.24
CA LYS A 16 -25.45 -10.59 -9.65
C LYS A 16 -25.63 -9.69 -8.42
N TYR A 17 -25.75 -10.30 -7.24
CA TYR A 17 -25.53 -9.58 -5.99
C TYR A 17 -24.03 -9.26 -5.88
N SER A 18 -23.67 -8.01 -6.19
CA SER A 18 -22.34 -7.49 -5.86
C SER A 18 -22.27 -7.33 -4.35
N THR A 19 -21.65 -8.29 -3.68
CA THR A 19 -21.34 -8.25 -2.26
C THR A 19 -19.87 -7.91 -2.08
N ALA A 20 -19.54 -6.64 -2.31
CA ALA A 20 -18.44 -5.95 -1.63
C ALA A 20 -18.53 -4.45 -1.98
N ASN A 21 -18.49 -3.59 -0.96
CA ASN A 21 -18.22 -2.16 -1.12
C ASN A 21 -16.75 -1.97 -1.56
N THR A 22 -16.37 -2.48 -2.73
CA THR A 22 -15.06 -2.18 -3.32
C THR A 22 -15.12 -0.77 -3.86
N VAL A 23 -14.28 0.11 -3.33
CA VAL A 23 -14.06 1.43 -3.94
C VAL A 23 -13.55 1.20 -5.35
N GLU A 24 -14.25 1.74 -6.34
CA GLU A 24 -13.82 1.65 -7.74
C GLU A 24 -12.47 2.37 -7.90
N PRO A 25 -11.44 1.71 -8.46
CA PRO A 25 -10.13 2.31 -8.64
C PRO A 25 -10.20 3.47 -9.64
N PHE A 26 -9.32 4.47 -9.49
CA PHE A 26 -9.29 5.62 -10.41
C PHE A 26 -8.77 5.26 -11.81
N HIS A 27 -7.92 4.25 -11.91
CA HIS A 27 -7.39 3.72 -13.17
C HIS A 27 -6.98 2.25 -12.95
N GLU A 28 -6.81 1.51 -14.04
CA GLU A 28 -6.34 0.13 -14.02
C GLU A 28 -4.82 0.05 -13.76
N PRO A 29 -4.28 -1.09 -13.27
CA PRO A 29 -2.85 -1.22 -12.96
C PRO A 29 -1.92 -0.86 -14.13
N GLU A 30 -2.31 -1.18 -15.37
CA GLU A 30 -1.51 -0.98 -16.58
C GLU A 30 -1.42 0.49 -17.00
N GLU A 31 -2.33 1.34 -16.50
CA GLU A 31 -2.35 2.78 -16.78
C GLU A 31 -1.38 3.56 -15.88
N SER A 32 -0.85 2.94 -14.82
CA SER A 32 0.25 3.52 -14.04
C SER A 32 1.54 3.58 -14.86
N VAL A 33 2.25 4.70 -14.76
CA VAL A 33 3.56 4.85 -15.39
C VAL A 33 4.50 3.75 -14.88
N ASN A 34 5.11 3.01 -15.82
CA ASN A 34 6.00 1.91 -15.50
C ASN A 34 7.22 2.39 -14.69
N SER A 35 7.22 2.15 -13.37
CA SER A 35 8.30 2.58 -12.48
C SER A 35 9.66 1.95 -12.77
N GLN A 36 9.69 0.73 -13.31
CA GLN A 36 10.94 0.13 -13.78
C GLN A 36 11.59 0.95 -14.91
N PHE A 37 10.78 1.63 -15.73
CA PHE A 37 11.31 2.38 -16.88
C PHE A 37 12.04 3.66 -16.46
N TYR A 38 11.55 4.37 -15.45
CA TYR A 38 12.08 5.69 -15.09
C TYR A 38 12.94 5.71 -13.82
N LEU A 39 12.82 4.72 -12.93
CA LEU A 39 13.67 4.65 -11.73
C LEU A 39 15.03 4.03 -12.06
N PRO A 40 16.13 4.56 -11.50
CA PRO A 40 17.41 3.90 -11.59
C PRO A 40 17.39 2.58 -10.80
N PRO A 41 18.35 1.67 -11.05
CA PRO A 41 18.56 0.54 -10.15
C PRO A 41 18.85 1.03 -8.72
N PRO A 42 18.46 0.26 -7.68
CA PRO A 42 18.81 0.61 -6.31
C PRO A 42 20.35 0.59 -6.12
N PRO A 43 20.90 1.37 -5.17
CA PRO A 43 22.32 1.38 -4.87
C PRO A 43 22.90 -0.02 -4.67
N GLY A 44 24.01 -0.30 -5.35
CA GLY A 44 24.75 -1.56 -5.25
C GLY A 44 25.61 -1.66 -3.99
N ASN A 45 26.22 -2.82 -3.73
CA ASN A 45 26.93 -3.08 -2.48
C ASN A 45 28.11 -2.14 -2.20
N ASP A 46 28.84 -1.74 -3.25
CA ASP A 46 30.01 -0.86 -3.17
C ASP A 46 29.67 0.62 -3.41
N ASP A 47 28.38 0.93 -3.60
CA ASP A 47 27.90 2.28 -3.88
C ASP A 47 27.99 3.17 -2.63
N PRO A 48 28.56 4.40 -2.72
CA PRO A 48 28.48 5.39 -1.65
C PRO A 48 27.07 5.62 -1.11
N ALA A 49 26.05 5.58 -1.96
CA ALA A 49 24.65 5.70 -1.55
C ALA A 49 24.20 4.52 -0.68
N PHE A 50 24.68 3.30 -0.95
CA PHE A 50 24.35 2.16 -0.09
C PHE A 50 25.05 2.22 1.27
N ARG A 51 26.26 2.80 1.35
CA ARG A 51 26.89 3.10 2.65
C ARG A 51 26.02 4.06 3.46
N TYR A 52 25.54 5.13 2.82
CA TYR A 52 24.63 6.08 3.45
C TYR A 52 23.31 5.44 3.91
N ASP A 53 22.70 4.56 3.09
CA ASP A 53 21.50 3.80 3.45
C ASP A 53 21.72 2.99 4.75
N LYS A 54 22.86 2.31 4.87
CA LYS A 54 23.21 1.52 6.07
C LYS A 54 23.40 2.40 7.30
N ASP A 55 24.12 3.51 7.17
CA ASP A 55 24.35 4.43 8.27
C ASP A 55 23.03 5.05 8.78
N ALA A 56 22.14 5.44 7.86
CA ALA A 56 20.80 5.93 8.22
C ALA A 56 19.96 4.86 8.92
N TYR A 57 20.01 3.61 8.44
CA TYR A 57 19.36 2.48 9.10
C TYR A 57 19.85 2.29 10.54
N PHE A 58 21.16 2.22 10.76
CA PHE A 58 21.71 2.00 12.10
C PHE A 58 21.42 3.16 13.06
N ARG A 59 21.46 4.42 12.57
CA ARG A 59 21.02 5.57 13.37
C ARG A 59 19.55 5.46 13.78
N GLY A 60 18.67 5.06 12.86
CA GLY A 60 17.26 4.84 13.17
C GLY A 60 17.04 3.68 14.16
N TYR A 61 17.75 2.58 13.98
CA TYR A 61 17.66 1.42 14.87
C TYR A 61 18.17 1.71 16.28
N ALA A 62 19.21 2.53 16.41
CA ALA A 62 19.72 2.99 17.70
C ALA A 62 18.72 3.86 18.49
N MET A 63 17.68 4.39 17.83
CA MET A 63 16.60 5.13 18.49
C MET A 63 15.48 4.23 19.02
N LYS A 64 15.63 2.90 19.01
CA LYS A 64 14.61 1.96 19.50
C LYS A 64 14.10 2.36 20.89
N ASP A 65 12.79 2.23 21.08
CA ASP A 65 12.04 2.58 22.31
C ASP A 65 11.98 4.08 22.68
N SER A 66 12.70 4.94 21.95
CA SER A 66 12.59 6.40 22.11
C SER A 66 11.20 6.94 21.70
N PRO A 67 10.84 8.18 22.11
CA PRO A 67 9.63 8.83 21.63
C PRO A 67 9.55 8.91 20.09
N ARG A 68 10.68 9.15 19.41
CA ARG A 68 10.72 9.20 17.94
C ARG A 68 10.42 7.84 17.31
N TRP A 69 10.90 6.75 17.91
CA TRP A 69 10.60 5.39 17.47
C TRP A 69 9.14 5.02 17.66
N LYS A 70 8.53 5.42 18.80
CA LYS A 70 7.10 5.24 19.05
C LYS A 70 6.25 5.97 18.02
N GLN A 71 6.62 7.22 17.67
CA GLN A 71 5.97 7.93 16.58
C GLN A 71 6.15 7.21 15.24
N ALA A 72 7.36 6.73 14.92
CA ALA A 72 7.59 5.97 13.69
C ALA A 72 6.76 4.68 13.61
N ALA A 73 6.52 4.00 14.73
CA ALA A 73 5.66 2.81 14.79
C ALA A 73 4.18 3.14 14.49
N ILE A 74 3.73 4.31 14.96
CA ILE A 74 2.39 4.85 14.65
C ILE A 74 2.29 5.22 13.17
N ASP A 75 3.30 5.91 12.64
CA ASP A 75 3.33 6.37 11.24
C ASP A 75 3.46 5.20 10.24
N ALA A 76 4.01 4.06 10.67
CA ALA A 76 4.18 2.87 9.84
C ALA A 76 2.86 2.16 9.49
N ASP A 77 1.79 2.43 10.23
CA ASP A 77 0.46 1.86 9.95
C ASP A 77 -0.24 2.65 8.83
N VAL A 78 -0.35 2.06 7.65
CA VAL A 78 -1.02 2.70 6.50
C VAL A 78 -2.50 2.32 6.36
N SER A 79 -3.12 1.76 7.40
CA SER A 79 -4.58 1.61 7.42
C SER A 79 -5.26 2.98 7.25
N VAL A 80 -6.38 2.99 6.52
CA VAL A 80 -7.12 4.23 6.25
C VAL A 80 -7.55 4.93 7.55
N GLU A 81 -7.88 4.15 8.60
CA GLU A 81 -8.17 4.66 9.94
C GLU A 81 -7.00 5.46 10.52
N ASN A 82 -5.77 4.90 10.48
CA ASN A 82 -4.60 5.57 11.02
C ASN A 82 -4.19 6.80 10.20
N ILE A 83 -4.27 6.69 8.88
CA ILE A 83 -3.95 7.80 7.97
C ILE A 83 -4.94 8.94 8.15
N ALA A 84 -6.25 8.65 8.20
CA ALA A 84 -7.28 9.66 8.49
C ALA A 84 -7.00 10.35 9.83
N ARG A 85 -6.64 9.59 10.87
CA ARG A 85 -6.29 10.12 12.20
C ARG A 85 -5.06 11.04 12.16
N ILE A 86 -4.04 10.72 11.35
CA ILE A 86 -2.81 11.53 11.23
C ILE A 86 -3.07 12.82 10.45
N PHE A 87 -3.74 12.73 9.29
CA PHE A 87 -3.89 13.86 8.38
C PHE A 87 -5.03 14.81 8.77
N SER A 88 -6.10 14.31 9.42
CA SER A 88 -7.24 15.13 9.83
C SER A 88 -6.86 16.40 10.61
N PRO A 89 -6.04 16.34 11.69
CA PRO A 89 -5.61 17.55 12.39
C PRO A 89 -4.65 18.42 11.57
N VAL A 90 -3.90 17.86 10.62
CA VAL A 90 -2.96 18.60 9.76
C VAL A 90 -3.72 19.49 8.76
N ILE A 91 -4.80 18.98 8.18
CA ILE A 91 -5.61 19.72 7.20
C ILE A 91 -6.77 20.50 7.84
N GLY A 92 -7.00 20.34 9.15
CA GLY A 92 -8.05 21.05 9.88
C GLY A 92 -9.48 20.56 9.58
N VAL A 93 -9.66 19.36 9.03
CA VAL A 93 -10.97 18.80 8.65
C VAL A 93 -11.11 17.40 9.23
N LYS A 94 -12.29 17.06 9.74
CA LYS A 94 -12.59 15.71 10.26
C LYS A 94 -12.63 14.72 9.10
N ILE A 95 -11.82 13.66 9.14
CA ILE A 95 -11.85 12.60 8.12
C ILE A 95 -12.45 11.33 8.73
N ASN A 96 -13.61 10.89 8.25
CA ASN A 96 -14.21 9.61 8.59
C ASN A 96 -15.26 9.15 7.57
N LYS A 97 -15.74 7.89 7.71
CA LYS A 97 -16.72 7.25 6.82
C LYS A 97 -18.06 7.98 6.73
N HIS A 98 -18.48 8.71 7.77
CA HIS A 98 -19.78 9.35 7.85
C HIS A 98 -19.75 10.81 7.37
N ASP A 99 -18.85 11.62 7.93
CA ASP A 99 -18.84 13.07 7.68
C ASP A 99 -18.13 13.43 6.36
N THR A 100 -17.19 12.61 5.93
CA THR A 100 -16.40 12.82 4.70
C THR A 100 -16.26 11.51 3.90
N PRO A 101 -17.37 10.91 3.44
CA PRO A 101 -17.36 9.59 2.81
C PRO A 101 -16.51 9.55 1.52
N GLU A 102 -16.51 10.62 0.73
CA GLU A 102 -15.73 10.67 -0.51
C GLU A 102 -14.23 10.83 -0.22
N THR A 103 -13.85 11.63 0.77
CA THR A 103 -12.45 11.71 1.24
C THR A 103 -11.99 10.36 1.78
N TRP A 104 -12.84 9.64 2.52
CA TRP A 104 -12.53 8.30 3.02
C TRP A 104 -12.28 7.29 1.88
N LYS A 105 -13.10 7.32 0.82
CA LYS A 105 -12.87 6.51 -0.40
C LYS A 105 -11.61 6.93 -1.12
N MET A 106 -11.35 8.24 -1.25
CA MET A 106 -10.14 8.77 -1.84
C MET A 106 -8.88 8.26 -1.12
N LEU A 107 -8.84 8.26 0.21
CA LEU A 107 -7.69 7.73 0.96
C LEU A 107 -7.40 6.26 0.63
N GLN A 108 -8.43 5.44 0.49
CA GLN A 108 -8.30 4.02 0.10
C GLN A 108 -7.82 3.90 -1.35
N ASN A 109 -8.39 4.69 -2.27
CA ASN A 109 -7.99 4.68 -3.67
C ASN A 109 -6.54 5.11 -3.85
N LEU A 110 -6.10 6.19 -3.20
CA LEU A 110 -4.72 6.67 -3.32
C LEU A 110 -3.69 5.65 -2.79
N LEU A 111 -4.07 4.82 -1.82
CA LEU A 111 -3.22 3.71 -1.39
C LEU A 111 -3.08 2.67 -2.51
N THR A 112 -4.17 2.32 -3.20
CA THR A 112 -4.14 1.46 -4.40
C THR A 112 -3.28 2.07 -5.51
N MET A 113 -3.54 3.33 -5.87
CA MET A 113 -2.85 4.00 -6.98
C MET A 113 -1.35 4.20 -6.69
N GLY A 114 -1.00 4.86 -5.59
CA GLY A 114 0.38 5.22 -5.26
C GLY A 114 1.15 4.13 -4.54
N GLY A 115 0.51 3.44 -3.59
CA GLY A 115 1.16 2.42 -2.77
C GLY A 115 1.40 1.10 -3.50
N TYR A 116 0.46 0.70 -4.37
CA TYR A 116 0.51 -0.56 -5.09
C TYR A 116 0.85 -0.38 -6.57
N TYR A 117 -0.01 0.27 -7.35
CA TYR A 117 0.10 0.27 -8.82
C TYR A 117 1.35 1.01 -9.31
N ALA A 118 1.57 2.23 -8.84
CA ALA A 118 2.70 3.06 -9.27
C ALA A 118 4.08 2.44 -8.98
N THR A 119 4.19 1.56 -7.97
CA THR A 119 5.47 0.97 -7.55
C THR A 119 5.68 -0.48 -7.98
N ALA A 120 4.65 -1.11 -8.54
CA ALA A 120 4.61 -2.55 -8.77
C ALA A 120 5.73 -3.06 -9.67
N SER A 121 5.95 -2.44 -10.84
CA SER A 121 6.90 -2.96 -11.83
C SER A 121 8.35 -2.90 -11.34
N ALA A 122 8.80 -1.77 -10.77
CA ALA A 122 10.13 -1.67 -10.18
C ALA A 122 10.33 -2.62 -9.00
N LYS A 123 9.33 -2.76 -8.11
CA LYS A 123 9.41 -3.70 -6.98
C LYS A 123 9.58 -5.14 -7.43
N LYS A 124 8.77 -5.57 -8.40
CA LYS A 124 8.83 -6.91 -8.98
C LYS A 124 10.16 -7.16 -9.70
N TYR A 125 10.68 -6.14 -10.38
CA TYR A 125 11.93 -6.27 -11.13
C TYR A 125 13.16 -6.36 -10.22
N TYR A 126 13.31 -5.45 -9.25
CA TYR A 126 14.52 -5.37 -8.43
C TYR A 126 14.50 -6.27 -7.19
N MET A 127 13.31 -6.57 -6.63
CA MET A 127 13.14 -7.38 -5.42
C MET A 127 14.14 -7.06 -4.29
N ARG A 128 14.45 -5.77 -4.10
CA ARG A 128 15.47 -5.31 -3.14
C ARG A 128 15.15 -5.80 -1.73
N THR A 129 16.11 -6.47 -1.09
CA THR A 129 15.98 -6.95 0.29
C THR A 129 15.80 -5.78 1.26
N ARG A 130 14.88 -5.91 2.22
CA ARG A 130 14.61 -4.89 3.23
C ARG A 130 15.70 -4.86 4.31
N PRO A 131 15.98 -3.71 4.94
CA PRO A 131 17.06 -3.60 5.93
C PRO A 131 16.93 -4.55 7.12
N PHE A 132 15.73 -4.70 7.70
CA PHE A 132 15.52 -5.59 8.85
C PHE A 132 15.76 -7.07 8.50
N VAL A 133 15.54 -7.47 7.25
CA VAL A 133 15.87 -8.81 6.75
C VAL A 133 17.37 -8.97 6.62
N LEU A 134 18.04 -8.02 5.96
CA LEU A 134 19.49 -8.05 5.75
C LEU A 134 20.26 -8.08 7.07
N PHE A 135 19.87 -7.26 8.04
CA PHE A 135 20.52 -7.13 9.34
C PHE A 135 19.92 -8.05 10.41
N LYS A 136 18.97 -8.92 10.06
CA LYS A 136 18.35 -9.90 10.98
C LYS A 136 17.78 -9.26 12.26
N HIS A 137 17.14 -8.11 12.12
CA HIS A 137 16.47 -7.39 13.19
C HIS A 137 14.94 -7.45 13.03
N SER A 138 14.20 -7.11 14.09
CA SER A 138 12.77 -6.77 13.99
C SER A 138 12.57 -5.28 13.68
N THR A 139 11.42 -4.93 13.14
CA THR A 139 10.98 -3.56 12.82
C THR A 139 10.33 -2.87 14.03
N CYS A 140 9.92 -1.61 13.86
CA CYS A 140 9.07 -0.91 14.81
C CYS A 140 7.60 -1.36 14.76
N ARG A 141 7.22 -2.19 13.78
CA ARG A 141 5.87 -2.72 13.59
C ARG A 141 5.91 -4.21 13.18
N PRO A 142 6.25 -5.12 14.11
CA PRO A 142 6.52 -6.53 13.81
C PRO A 142 5.38 -7.27 13.11
N GLN A 143 4.13 -6.89 13.35
CA GLN A 143 2.94 -7.50 12.75
C GLN A 143 2.90 -7.41 11.21
N ASP A 144 3.63 -6.47 10.61
CA ASP A 144 3.64 -6.30 9.15
C ASP A 144 4.81 -7.06 8.49
N GLU A 145 5.75 -7.62 9.27
CA GLU A 145 6.99 -8.18 8.75
C GLU A 145 6.78 -9.33 7.77
N ASP A 146 5.83 -10.22 8.04
CA ASP A 146 5.57 -11.39 7.19
C ASP A 146 5.12 -11.01 5.78
N ALA A 147 4.28 -9.98 5.67
CA ALA A 147 3.89 -9.42 4.38
C ALA A 147 5.07 -8.70 3.71
N LEU A 148 5.82 -7.90 4.48
CA LEU A 148 6.93 -7.11 3.96
C LEU A 148 8.11 -7.97 3.48
N ARG A 149 8.37 -9.14 4.09
CA ARG A 149 9.41 -10.09 3.66
C ARG A 149 9.17 -10.63 2.25
N LYS A 150 7.90 -10.68 1.81
CA LYS A 150 7.50 -11.21 0.50
C LYS A 150 7.46 -10.13 -0.61
N ASN A 151 7.74 -8.87 -0.28
CA ASN A 151 7.59 -7.73 -1.18
C ASN A 151 8.87 -6.88 -1.24
N GLY A 152 9.34 -6.57 -2.45
CA GLY A 152 10.55 -5.77 -2.69
C GLY A 152 10.52 -4.40 -2.00
N SER A 153 11.69 -3.96 -1.52
CA SER A 153 11.82 -2.70 -0.78
C SER A 153 11.84 -1.44 -1.65
N TYR A 154 12.10 -1.57 -2.96
CA TYR A 154 12.41 -0.44 -3.84
C TYR A 154 11.46 -0.35 -5.04
N PRO A 155 10.80 0.81 -5.28
CA PRO A 155 10.72 1.98 -4.38
C PRO A 155 9.81 1.71 -3.17
N SER A 156 9.68 2.65 -2.23
CA SER A 156 8.78 2.53 -1.07
C SER A 156 7.33 2.85 -1.47
N GLY A 157 6.43 1.86 -1.36
CA GLY A 157 4.99 2.07 -1.58
C GLY A 157 4.34 2.94 -0.51
N HIS A 158 4.70 2.75 0.76
CA HIS A 158 4.20 3.60 1.86
C HIS A 158 4.59 5.08 1.67
N THR A 159 5.81 5.34 1.20
CA THR A 159 6.26 6.70 0.92
C THR A 159 5.57 7.26 -0.32
N ALA A 160 5.45 6.48 -1.41
CA ALA A 160 4.74 6.93 -2.61
C ALA A 160 3.29 7.31 -2.30
N TYR A 161 2.59 6.51 -1.48
CA TYR A 161 1.26 6.82 -0.98
C TYR A 161 1.24 8.08 -0.09
N GLY A 162 2.09 8.15 0.93
CA GLY A 162 2.13 9.28 1.85
C GLY A 162 2.44 10.61 1.15
N THR A 163 3.34 10.60 0.16
CA THR A 163 3.63 11.78 -0.68
C THR A 163 2.49 12.11 -1.62
N LEU A 164 1.82 11.13 -2.24
CA LEU A 164 0.67 11.36 -3.11
C LEU A 164 -0.51 11.99 -2.36
N LEU A 165 -0.67 11.65 -1.08
CA LEU A 165 -1.74 12.18 -0.23
C LEU A 165 -1.51 13.62 0.24
N ALA A 166 -0.26 14.04 0.43
CA ALA A 166 0.11 15.34 0.97
C ALA A 166 0.09 16.45 -0.10
#